data_AF-A0A9E0QJH8-F1
#
_entry.id   AF-A0A9E0QJH8-F1
#
_cell.length_a   1.000
_cell.length_b   1.000
_cell.length_c   1.000
_cell.angle_alpha   90.00
_cell.angle_beta   90.00
_cell.angle_gamma   90.00
#
_symmetry.space_group_name_H-M   'P 1'
#
loop_
_entity.id
_entity.type
_entity.pdbx_description
1 polymer ?
#
loop_
_entity_poly.entity_id
_entity_poly.type
_entity_poly.pdbx_seq_one_letter_code
_entity_poly.pdbx_strand_id
1 'polypeptide(L)'
;MSDLFQNHAAKSVPVECLGQTFPSDDARREHYLKLLAEKFKDPEFRKIEGFPIGSDEDILTLSDPPYYTACPNPFIEDFVRHYGKPYDSSVPYSKEPFAADVSEGKYDPLYKLHPYHTKVPHRAIMRYILQYTEPGDLVQDAFAGSGATGIAAQLCGNRIVVESLGYKIDSDGVIYRKEITDGKDSWIPFSKLGARKAVLSDLAPIASFISYIYNTPSDPVSFQRDAQSLLRATEDRYGWMFQTVHSPNKDHIRLAIDEINSKELPDLSKVCVVGRVNYTVWSDVFICPECAGDVVFWNSAVDIEGGKVRDQFNCPSCAASLTKRSMERKWQKLMDPYLGRIVEQAVQVPVMINYKVGKKRFQKVPDQADIAL
;
A
#
# COMPACT_ATOMS: atom_id res chain seq x y z
N MET A 1 -4.13 16.51 -15.22
CA MET A 1 -3.75 15.51 -14.19
C MET A 1 -4.20 16.04 -12.83
N SER A 2 -5.52 16.19 -12.59
CA SER A 2 -6.01 16.87 -11.37
C SER A 2 -7.41 16.45 -10.92
N ASP A 3 -8.01 15.40 -11.49
CA ASP A 3 -9.45 15.13 -11.32
C ASP A 3 -9.78 13.82 -10.57
N LEU A 4 -8.76 13.18 -9.99
CA LEU A 4 -8.90 11.87 -9.34
C LEU A 4 -9.42 11.92 -7.89
N PHE A 5 -9.59 13.12 -7.32
CA PHE A 5 -10.01 13.33 -5.93
C PHE A 5 -11.17 14.32 -5.80
N GLN A 6 -12.06 14.42 -6.79
CA GLN A 6 -13.32 15.13 -6.57
C GLN A 6 -14.13 14.38 -5.51
N ASN A 7 -14.05 14.87 -4.27
CA ASN A 7 -14.89 14.46 -3.16
C ASN A 7 -16.35 14.57 -3.60
N HIS A 8 -17.00 13.44 -3.85
CA HIS A 8 -18.44 13.41 -3.97
C HIS A 8 -19.03 13.93 -2.67
N ALA A 9 -19.75 15.06 -2.77
CA ALA A 9 -20.38 15.79 -1.66
C ALA A 9 -20.92 14.84 -0.59
N ALA A 10 -20.14 14.65 0.47
CA ALA A 10 -20.62 14.00 1.68
C ALA A 10 -21.72 14.90 2.25
N LYS A 11 -22.80 14.30 2.73
CA LYS A 11 -23.88 15.04 3.41
C LYS A 11 -23.23 15.96 4.45
N SER A 12 -23.54 17.27 4.40
CA SER A 12 -23.01 18.29 5.30
C SER A 12 -23.59 18.09 6.70
N VAL A 13 -23.08 17.07 7.41
CA VAL A 13 -23.42 16.83 8.80
C VAL A 13 -22.42 17.63 9.64
N PRO A 14 -22.89 18.38 10.65
CA PRO A 14 -22.00 19.06 11.57
C PRO A 14 -21.01 18.09 12.22
N VAL A 15 -19.76 18.51 12.36
CA VAL A 15 -18.70 17.72 13.00
C VAL A 15 -18.10 18.47 14.18
N GLU A 16 -17.71 17.72 15.21
CA GLU A 16 -16.92 18.25 16.32
C GLU A 16 -15.43 17.96 16.09
N CYS A 17 -14.58 18.96 16.27
CA CYS A 17 -13.14 18.82 16.19
C CYS A 17 -12.48 19.65 17.30
N LEU A 18 -11.80 18.96 18.23
CA LEU A 18 -11.09 19.57 19.36
C LEU A 18 -11.97 20.56 20.16
N GLY A 19 -13.23 20.20 20.41
CA GLY A 19 -14.19 21.03 21.15
C GLY A 19 -14.85 22.15 20.35
N GLN A 20 -14.58 22.26 19.05
CA GLN A 20 -15.23 23.21 18.14
C GLN A 20 -16.22 22.50 17.22
N THR A 21 -17.37 23.14 16.94
CA THR A 21 -18.38 22.61 16.01
C THR A 21 -18.24 23.28 14.64
N PHE A 22 -18.18 22.48 13.59
CA PHE A 22 -18.14 22.92 12.19
C PHE A 22 -19.40 22.44 11.46
N PRO A 23 -19.89 23.16 10.44
CA PRO A 23 -21.08 22.76 9.68
C PRO A 23 -20.86 21.50 8.81
N SER A 24 -19.61 21.18 8.47
CA SER A 24 -19.21 19.99 7.73
C SER A 24 -17.74 19.67 7.98
N ASP A 25 -17.33 18.45 7.62
CA ASP A 25 -15.93 18.06 7.67
C ASP A 25 -15.05 18.87 6.69
N ASP A 26 -15.58 19.23 5.51
CA ASP A 26 -14.90 20.12 4.57
C ASP A 26 -14.64 21.51 5.19
N ALA A 27 -15.62 22.06 5.94
CA ALA A 27 -15.45 23.35 6.60
C ALA A 27 -14.42 23.28 7.74
N ARG A 28 -14.38 22.16 8.49
CA ARG A 28 -13.31 21.88 9.46
C ARG A 28 -11.96 21.86 8.73
N ARG A 29 -11.84 21.08 7.66
CA ARG A 29 -10.58 20.92 6.91
C ARG A 29 -10.12 22.27 6.36
N GLU A 30 -11.00 23.05 5.74
CA GLU A 30 -10.68 24.39 5.22
C GLU A 30 -10.17 25.33 6.32
N HIS A 31 -10.82 25.33 7.48
CA HIS A 31 -10.39 26.13 8.63
C HIS A 31 -8.96 25.78 9.07
N TYR A 32 -8.67 24.49 9.28
CA TYR A 32 -7.35 24.06 9.75
C TYR A 32 -6.26 24.14 8.66
N LEU A 33 -6.62 24.00 7.38
CA LEU A 33 -5.69 24.26 6.27
C LEU A 33 -5.25 25.73 6.23
N LYS A 34 -6.16 26.67 6.47
CA LYS A 34 -5.81 28.10 6.60
C LYS A 34 -4.83 28.31 7.76
N LEU A 35 -5.09 27.71 8.92
CA LEU A 35 -4.17 27.79 10.07
C LEU A 35 -2.80 27.18 9.76
N LEU A 36 -2.76 26.03 9.06
CA LEU A 36 -1.52 25.39 8.65
C LEU A 36 -0.73 26.25 7.65
N ALA A 37 -1.41 26.85 6.66
CA ALA A 37 -0.78 27.77 5.72
C ALA A 37 -0.21 29.02 6.41
N GLU A 38 -0.87 29.54 7.46
CA GLU A 38 -0.31 30.61 8.29
C GLU A 38 0.97 30.16 9.02
N LYS A 39 1.03 28.91 9.51
CA LYS A 39 2.26 28.36 10.14
C LYS A 39 3.44 28.29 9.16
N PHE A 40 3.19 28.10 7.86
CA PHE A 40 4.25 28.04 6.85
C PHE A 40 4.97 29.37 6.61
N LYS A 41 4.37 30.49 7.05
CA LYS A 41 4.99 31.82 7.00
C LYS A 41 6.06 31.99 8.07
N ASP A 42 6.07 31.15 9.10
CA ASP A 42 7.09 31.14 10.15
C ASP A 42 8.35 30.37 9.67
N PRO A 43 9.50 31.04 9.51
CA PRO A 43 10.73 30.38 9.09
C PRO A 43 11.23 29.34 10.11
N GLU A 44 10.94 29.51 11.41
CA GLU A 44 11.37 28.55 12.43
C GLU A 44 10.57 27.25 12.33
N PHE A 45 9.28 27.33 11.97
CA PHE A 45 8.47 26.13 11.72
C PHE A 45 9.03 25.29 10.56
N ARG A 46 9.54 25.93 9.50
CA ARG A 46 10.19 25.23 8.37
C ARG A 46 11.54 24.61 8.71
N LYS A 47 12.20 25.09 9.77
CA LYS A 47 13.49 24.54 10.23
C LYS A 47 13.35 23.30 11.10
N ILE A 48 12.13 22.92 11.47
CA ILE A 48 11.88 21.71 12.25
C ILE A 48 12.39 20.50 11.46
N GLU A 49 13.16 19.65 12.12
CA GLU A 49 13.68 18.42 11.52
C GLU A 49 12.52 17.52 11.05
N GLY A 50 12.67 16.95 9.85
CA GLY A 50 11.60 16.14 9.23
C GLY A 50 10.57 16.96 8.44
N PHE A 51 10.78 18.28 8.26
CA PHE A 51 9.98 19.06 7.31
C PHE A 51 10.21 18.54 5.87
N PRO A 52 9.14 18.27 5.09
CA PRO A 52 9.27 17.68 3.76
C PRO A 52 9.93 18.63 2.75
N ILE A 53 10.61 18.06 1.76
CA ILE A 53 11.08 18.77 0.57
C ILE A 53 9.92 18.77 -0.44
N GLY A 54 9.12 19.83 -0.45
CA GLY A 54 7.96 19.98 -1.33
C GLY A 54 7.42 21.40 -1.33
N SER A 55 6.52 21.70 -2.27
CA SER A 55 5.83 22.98 -2.28
C SER A 55 4.79 23.05 -1.15
N ASP A 56 4.48 24.26 -0.69
CA ASP A 56 3.42 24.46 0.31
C ASP A 56 2.08 23.89 -0.18
N GLU A 57 1.80 24.04 -1.47
CA GLU A 57 0.57 23.55 -2.11
C GLU A 57 0.48 22.02 -2.05
N ASP A 58 1.57 21.31 -2.31
CA ASP A 58 1.62 19.84 -2.21
C ASP A 58 1.42 19.38 -0.75
N ILE A 59 2.06 20.05 0.21
CA ILE A 59 1.95 19.70 1.63
C ILE A 59 0.52 19.94 2.13
N LEU A 60 -0.11 21.06 1.77
CA LEU A 60 -1.50 21.37 2.11
C LEU A 60 -2.46 20.38 1.46
N THR A 61 -2.23 20.02 0.19
CA THR A 61 -3.07 19.08 -0.55
C THR A 61 -3.06 17.70 0.10
N LEU A 62 -1.89 17.22 0.53
CA LEU A 62 -1.75 15.93 1.19
C LEU A 62 -2.23 15.94 2.64
N SER A 63 -2.37 17.09 3.29
CA SER A 63 -2.73 17.18 4.71
C SER A 63 -4.24 17.11 4.95
N ASP A 64 -4.63 16.58 6.11
CA ASP A 64 -5.97 16.69 6.69
C ASP A 64 -5.90 17.14 8.17
N PRO A 65 -5.56 18.42 8.40
CA PRO A 65 -5.35 18.94 9.73
C PRO A 65 -6.69 19.10 10.49
N PRO A 66 -6.71 18.93 11.82
CA PRO A 66 -5.54 18.88 12.69
C PRO A 66 -4.98 17.48 12.92
N TYR A 67 -5.67 16.43 12.45
CA TYR A 67 -5.34 15.05 12.80
C TYR A 67 -4.24 14.43 11.93
N TYR A 68 -4.01 14.96 10.72
CA TYR A 68 -2.93 14.54 9.85
C TYR A 68 -2.31 15.71 9.09
N THR A 69 -0.99 15.79 9.08
CA THR A 69 -0.23 16.73 8.26
C THR A 69 0.91 16.00 7.57
N ALA A 70 1.18 16.36 6.32
CA ALA A 70 2.33 15.86 5.55
C ALA A 70 3.67 16.52 5.97
N CYS A 71 3.68 17.20 7.11
CA CYS A 71 4.81 17.89 7.75
C CYS A 71 4.70 17.72 9.28
N PRO A 72 5.67 18.20 10.09
CA PRO A 72 5.51 18.28 11.54
C PRO A 72 4.17 18.93 11.93
N ASN A 73 3.37 18.24 12.75
CA ASN A 73 2.00 18.65 13.01
C ASN A 73 1.93 19.76 14.09
N PRO A 74 1.51 20.99 13.75
CA PRO A 74 1.49 22.11 14.70
C PRO A 74 0.32 22.04 15.69
N PHE A 75 -0.60 21.09 15.54
CA PHE A 75 -1.83 20.98 16.34
C PHE A 75 -1.76 19.90 17.42
N ILE A 76 -0.59 19.27 17.62
CA ILE A 76 -0.41 18.21 18.63
C ILE A 76 -0.72 18.73 20.04
N GLU A 77 -0.38 19.99 20.35
CA GLU A 77 -0.68 20.57 21.66
C GLU A 77 -2.18 20.64 21.92
N ASP A 78 -2.97 21.10 20.95
CA ASP A 78 -4.44 21.17 21.05
C ASP A 78 -5.04 19.77 21.21
N PHE A 79 -4.49 18.79 20.48
CA PHE A 79 -4.88 17.38 20.60
C PHE A 79 -4.63 16.84 22.01
N VAL A 80 -3.42 17.04 22.56
CA VAL A 80 -3.06 16.56 23.90
C VAL A 80 -3.89 17.26 24.96
N ARG A 81 -4.16 18.56 24.81
CA ARG A 81 -5.00 19.33 25.74
C ARG A 81 -6.45 18.85 25.75
N HIS A 82 -6.99 18.47 24.60
CA HIS A 82 -8.37 18.03 24.46
C HIS A 82 -8.58 16.57 24.90
N TYR A 83 -7.67 15.65 24.52
CA TYR A 83 -7.84 14.22 24.79
C TYR A 83 -7.02 13.69 25.97
N GLY A 84 -5.95 14.37 26.34
CA GLY A 84 -5.05 13.95 27.42
C GLY A 84 -5.56 14.34 28.80
N LYS A 85 -4.89 13.80 29.82
CA LYS A 85 -5.11 14.15 31.23
C LYS A 85 -3.79 14.67 31.80
N PRO A 86 -3.82 15.76 32.59
CA PRO A 86 -2.64 16.20 33.32
C PRO A 86 -2.11 15.08 34.24
N TYR A 87 -0.79 14.99 34.39
CA TYR A 87 -0.19 14.06 35.32
C TYR A 87 -0.57 14.42 36.76
N ASP A 88 -1.08 13.43 37.50
CA ASP A 88 -1.41 13.56 38.91
C ASP A 88 -0.53 12.61 39.73
N SER A 89 0.43 13.17 40.46
CA SER A 89 1.37 12.41 41.29
C SER A 89 0.72 11.76 42.51
N SER A 90 -0.52 12.12 42.85
CA SER A 90 -1.26 11.49 43.94
C SER A 90 -1.87 10.14 43.54
N VAL A 91 -1.99 9.88 42.23
CA VAL A 91 -2.49 8.61 41.70
C VAL A 91 -1.33 7.62 41.59
N PRO A 92 -1.30 6.54 42.41
CA PRO A 92 -0.24 5.56 42.33
C PRO A 92 -0.34 4.77 41.01
N TYR A 93 0.72 4.77 40.22
CA TYR A 93 0.86 3.92 39.05
C TYR A 93 1.70 2.69 39.40
N SER A 94 1.09 1.51 39.32
CA SER A 94 1.78 0.23 39.50
C SER A 94 1.25 -0.78 38.49
N LYS A 95 2.11 -1.20 37.56
CA LYS A 95 1.83 -2.25 36.58
C LYS A 95 3.03 -3.19 36.54
N GLU A 96 2.78 -4.48 36.69
CA GLU A 96 3.81 -5.50 36.54
C GLU A 96 4.24 -5.65 35.07
N PRO A 97 5.50 -6.04 34.81
CA PRO A 97 5.96 -6.36 33.47
C PRO A 97 5.07 -7.39 32.79
N PHE A 98 4.73 -7.14 31.52
CA PHE A 98 4.00 -8.08 30.70
C PHE A 98 4.89 -9.29 30.37
N ALA A 99 4.60 -10.44 31.00
CA ALA A 99 5.44 -11.64 30.96
C ALA A 99 4.85 -12.80 30.13
N ALA A 100 3.86 -12.54 29.28
CA ALA A 100 3.26 -13.57 28.43
C ALA A 100 3.89 -13.59 27.03
N ASP A 101 4.06 -14.78 26.47
CA ASP A 101 4.48 -14.94 25.07
C ASP A 101 3.40 -14.40 24.13
N VAL A 102 3.78 -13.45 23.28
CA VAL A 102 2.88 -12.89 22.27
C VAL A 102 3.23 -13.50 20.91
N SER A 103 2.37 -14.41 20.45
CA SER A 103 2.45 -14.99 19.11
C SER A 103 1.18 -14.69 18.34
N GLU A 104 1.31 -13.93 17.25
CA GLU A 104 0.19 -13.57 16.39
C GLU A 104 0.60 -13.78 14.92
N GLY A 105 -0.31 -14.35 14.13
CA GLY A 105 -0.07 -14.62 12.71
C GLY A 105 -0.20 -13.38 11.83
N LYS A 106 0.37 -13.45 10.63
CA LYS A 106 0.30 -12.40 9.59
C LYS A 106 -0.88 -12.57 8.62
N TYR A 107 -1.92 -13.29 9.05
CA TYR A 107 -3.03 -13.71 8.18
C TYR A 107 -4.25 -12.80 8.22
N ASP A 108 -4.32 -11.95 9.24
CA ASP A 108 -5.42 -11.01 9.44
C ASP A 108 -5.61 -10.08 8.23
N PRO A 109 -6.85 -9.86 7.75
CA PRO A 109 -7.12 -8.98 6.61
C PRO A 109 -6.53 -7.56 6.76
N LEU A 110 -6.57 -6.96 7.95
CA LEU A 110 -5.98 -5.63 8.21
C LEU A 110 -4.46 -5.67 8.12
N TYR A 111 -3.85 -6.78 8.53
CA TYR A 111 -2.41 -6.97 8.36
C TYR A 111 -2.03 -7.09 6.88
N LYS A 112 -2.85 -7.76 6.07
CA LYS A 112 -2.58 -7.99 4.64
C LYS A 112 -2.89 -6.81 3.72
N LEU A 113 -3.66 -5.82 4.18
CA LEU A 113 -4.21 -4.76 3.34
C LEU A 113 -3.13 -3.99 2.52
N HIS A 114 -2.02 -3.59 3.14
CA HIS A 114 -0.84 -3.06 2.44
C HIS A 114 0.42 -3.75 2.99
N PRO A 115 1.33 -4.22 2.11
CA PRO A 115 2.61 -4.75 2.53
C PRO A 115 3.51 -3.60 3.03
N TYR A 116 4.09 -3.79 4.21
CA TYR A 116 5.11 -2.90 4.76
C TYR A 116 6.14 -3.74 5.51
N HIS A 117 7.42 -3.47 5.30
CA HIS A 117 8.51 -4.37 5.66
C HIS A 117 8.67 -4.56 7.19
N THR A 118 8.29 -3.57 7.99
CA THR A 118 8.36 -3.60 9.47
C THR A 118 7.00 -3.74 10.14
N LYS A 119 5.95 -4.13 9.41
CA LYS A 119 4.58 -4.20 9.97
C LYS A 119 4.49 -5.24 11.08
N VAL A 120 3.95 -4.82 12.23
CA VAL A 120 3.66 -5.68 13.39
C VAL A 120 2.15 -5.94 13.46
N PRO A 121 1.69 -7.17 13.78
CA PRO A 121 0.27 -7.45 13.98
C PRO A 121 -0.33 -6.59 15.11
N HIS A 122 -1.39 -5.84 14.80
CA HIS A 122 -2.07 -4.97 15.78
C HIS A 122 -2.53 -5.74 17.03
N ARG A 123 -2.94 -7.01 16.87
CA ARG A 123 -3.35 -7.91 17.97
C ARG A 123 -2.25 -8.11 19.01
N ALA A 124 -0.98 -8.14 18.58
CA ALA A 124 0.15 -8.23 19.51
C ALA A 124 0.29 -6.94 20.33
N ILE A 125 0.17 -5.79 19.66
CA ILE A 125 0.26 -4.45 20.27
C ILE A 125 -0.90 -4.21 21.26
N MET A 126 -2.10 -4.69 20.93
CA MET A 126 -3.28 -4.58 21.81
C MET A 126 -3.02 -5.14 23.21
N ARG A 127 -2.28 -6.25 23.33
CA ARG A 127 -1.98 -6.86 24.64
C ARG A 127 -1.17 -5.91 25.54
N TYR A 128 -0.20 -5.20 24.96
CA TYR A 128 0.59 -4.21 25.67
C TYR A 128 -0.23 -2.96 26.01
N ILE A 129 -1.06 -2.46 25.08
CA ILE A 129 -1.94 -1.31 25.34
C ILE A 129 -2.91 -1.64 26.48
N LEU A 130 -3.56 -2.81 26.45
CA LEU A 130 -4.48 -3.24 27.51
C LEU A 130 -3.78 -3.40 28.87
N GLN A 131 -2.53 -3.88 28.89
CA GLN A 131 -1.78 -4.04 30.14
C GLN A 131 -1.41 -2.70 30.78
N TYR A 132 -0.90 -1.75 29.98
CA TYR A 132 -0.21 -0.57 30.50
C TYR A 132 -1.03 0.73 30.45
N THR A 133 -2.22 0.72 29.85
CA THR A 133 -3.03 1.92 29.70
C THR A 133 -4.48 1.69 30.09
N GLU A 134 -5.19 2.75 30.42
CA GLU A 134 -6.64 2.78 30.64
C GLU A 134 -7.37 3.54 29.51
N PRO A 135 -8.69 3.36 29.34
CA PRO A 135 -9.47 4.17 28.42
C PRO A 135 -9.32 5.68 28.72
N GLY A 136 -9.05 6.45 27.66
CA GLY A 136 -8.77 7.88 27.74
C GLY A 136 -7.29 8.23 27.97
N ASP A 137 -6.40 7.26 28.09
CA ASP A 137 -4.95 7.52 28.02
C ASP A 137 -4.51 7.74 26.56
N LEU A 138 -3.39 8.46 26.40
CA LEU A 138 -2.75 8.70 25.12
C LEU A 138 -1.64 7.67 24.87
N VAL A 139 -1.56 7.14 23.66
CA VAL A 139 -0.51 6.23 23.21
C VAL A 139 0.36 6.96 22.19
N GLN A 140 1.67 7.01 22.41
CA GLN A 140 2.60 7.57 21.44
C GLN A 140 3.37 6.46 20.75
N ASP A 141 3.41 6.52 19.42
CA ASP A 141 4.30 5.71 18.60
C ASP A 141 5.07 6.63 17.64
N ALA A 142 6.34 6.89 17.97
CA ALA A 142 7.22 7.75 17.19
C ALA A 142 7.85 7.06 15.97
N PHE A 143 7.58 5.76 15.79
CA PHE A 143 8.09 4.94 14.68
C PHE A 143 6.96 4.06 14.12
N ALA A 144 5.82 4.71 13.86
CA ALA A 144 4.56 4.03 13.66
C ALA A 144 4.51 3.14 12.42
N GLY A 145 5.39 3.37 11.43
CA GLY A 145 5.37 2.66 10.16
C GLY A 145 3.98 2.76 9.52
N SER A 146 3.35 1.62 9.28
CA SER A 146 1.98 1.57 8.74
C SER A 146 0.86 1.92 9.74
N GLY A 147 1.18 2.36 10.97
CA GLY A 147 0.17 2.81 11.94
C GLY A 147 -0.56 1.71 12.71
N ALA A 148 0.04 0.53 12.87
CA ALA A 148 -0.60 -0.61 13.54
C ALA A 148 -0.94 -0.32 15.02
N THR A 149 -0.16 0.54 15.68
CA THR A 149 -0.42 0.97 17.06
C THR A 149 -1.71 1.77 17.18
N GLY A 150 -2.05 2.61 16.20
CA GLY A 150 -3.32 3.31 16.19
C GLY A 150 -4.50 2.36 16.04
N ILE A 151 -4.40 1.38 15.14
CA ILE A 151 -5.42 0.33 14.98
C ILE A 151 -5.61 -0.41 16.31
N ALA A 152 -4.51 -0.82 16.94
CA ALA A 152 -4.54 -1.50 18.23
C ALA A 152 -5.21 -0.64 19.31
N ALA A 153 -4.86 0.64 19.41
CA ALA A 153 -5.45 1.59 20.35
C ALA A 153 -6.97 1.74 20.17
N GLN A 154 -7.43 1.83 18.93
CA GLN A 154 -8.86 1.91 18.61
C GLN A 154 -9.59 0.59 18.93
N LEU A 155 -9.02 -0.54 18.53
CA LEU A 155 -9.63 -1.86 18.70
C LEU A 155 -9.66 -2.34 20.15
N CYS A 156 -8.93 -1.71 21.07
CA CYS A 156 -9.13 -1.92 22.51
C CYS A 156 -10.54 -1.51 22.98
N GLY A 157 -11.29 -0.73 22.18
CA GLY A 157 -12.71 -0.44 22.40
C GLY A 157 -13.68 -1.44 21.80
N ASN A 158 -13.20 -2.43 21.02
CA ASN A 158 -14.05 -3.40 20.35
C ASN A 158 -14.12 -4.72 21.15
N ARG A 159 -15.27 -4.98 21.76
CA ARG A 159 -15.51 -6.18 22.59
C ARG A 159 -15.15 -7.48 21.86
N ILE A 160 -15.62 -7.65 20.63
CA ILE A 160 -15.43 -8.88 19.84
C ILE A 160 -13.93 -9.11 19.59
N VAL A 161 -13.20 -8.05 19.23
CA VAL A 161 -11.76 -8.16 18.96
C VAL A 161 -11.00 -8.48 20.24
N VAL A 162 -11.30 -7.81 21.35
CA VAL A 162 -10.63 -8.06 22.64
C VAL A 162 -10.93 -9.48 23.15
N GLU A 163 -12.18 -9.97 23.06
CA GLU A 163 -12.53 -11.34 23.40
C GLU A 163 -11.78 -12.36 22.52
N SER A 164 -11.60 -12.05 21.23
CA SER A 164 -10.83 -12.90 20.31
C SER A 164 -9.34 -13.02 20.66
N LEU A 165 -8.79 -12.17 21.54
CA LEU A 165 -7.42 -12.29 22.06
C LEU A 165 -7.30 -13.34 23.20
N GLY A 166 -8.43 -13.92 23.62
CA GLY A 166 -8.51 -14.89 24.73
C GLY A 166 -8.91 -14.26 26.07
N TYR A 167 -9.40 -13.03 26.07
CA TYR A 167 -9.85 -12.33 27.29
C TYR A 167 -11.35 -12.48 27.50
N LYS A 168 -11.79 -12.42 28.76
CA LYS A 168 -13.21 -12.36 29.13
C LYS A 168 -13.58 -10.92 29.50
N ILE A 169 -14.78 -10.48 29.13
CA ILE A 169 -15.24 -9.13 29.42
C ILE A 169 -16.62 -9.19 30.07
N ASP A 170 -16.80 -8.54 31.21
CA ASP A 170 -18.10 -8.49 31.90
C ASP A 170 -19.03 -7.40 31.33
N SER A 171 -20.19 -7.17 31.98
CA SER A 171 -21.15 -6.14 31.59
C SER A 171 -20.65 -4.72 31.78
N ASP A 172 -19.76 -4.49 32.75
CA ASP A 172 -19.20 -3.18 33.10
C ASP A 172 -17.96 -2.83 32.26
N GLY A 173 -17.54 -3.75 31.39
CA GLY A 173 -16.41 -3.60 30.50
C GLY A 173 -15.07 -3.92 31.15
N VAL A 174 -15.05 -4.56 32.32
CA VAL A 174 -13.82 -5.04 32.95
C VAL A 174 -13.29 -6.24 32.16
N ILE A 175 -12.02 -6.20 31.82
CA ILE A 175 -11.32 -7.22 31.04
C ILE A 175 -10.54 -8.11 32.01
N TYR A 176 -10.78 -9.41 31.87
CA TYR A 176 -10.16 -10.46 32.66
C TYR A 176 -9.21 -11.27 31.78
N ARG A 177 -8.02 -11.55 32.32
CA ARG A 177 -7.09 -12.52 31.77
C ARG A 177 -7.19 -13.82 32.55
N LYS A 178 -6.91 -14.92 31.85
CA LYS A 178 -6.84 -16.24 32.44
C LYS A 178 -5.46 -16.45 33.04
N GLU A 179 -5.40 -16.77 34.33
CA GLU A 179 -4.18 -17.17 35.02
C GLU A 179 -4.39 -18.51 35.72
N ILE A 180 -3.31 -19.29 35.85
CA ILE A 180 -3.34 -20.54 36.60
C ILE A 180 -2.75 -20.24 37.98
N THR A 181 -3.60 -20.29 39.01
CA THR A 181 -3.19 -20.13 40.41
C THR A 181 -3.46 -21.47 41.11
N ASP A 182 -2.45 -22.07 41.72
CA ASP A 182 -2.54 -23.38 42.40
C ASP A 182 -3.16 -24.50 41.54
N GLY A 183 -2.83 -24.51 40.24
CA GLY A 183 -3.33 -25.53 39.29
C GLY A 183 -4.80 -25.35 38.89
N LYS A 184 -5.44 -24.23 39.25
CA LYS A 184 -6.82 -23.90 38.85
C LYS A 184 -6.86 -22.64 37.99
N ASP A 185 -7.69 -22.69 36.97
CA ASP A 185 -7.99 -21.55 36.12
C ASP A 185 -8.73 -20.47 36.91
N SER A 186 -8.15 -19.28 36.99
CA SER A 186 -8.75 -18.09 37.60
C SER A 186 -8.81 -16.95 36.57
N TRP A 187 -9.88 -16.16 36.63
CA TRP A 187 -10.06 -14.97 35.80
C TRP A 187 -9.78 -13.74 36.63
N ILE A 188 -8.69 -13.04 36.32
CA ILE A 188 -8.20 -11.91 37.11
C ILE A 188 -8.43 -10.61 36.31
N PRO A 189 -9.08 -9.59 36.90
CA PRO A 189 -9.27 -8.31 36.23
C PRO A 189 -7.92 -7.61 36.06
N PHE A 190 -7.65 -7.07 34.87
CA PHE A 190 -6.37 -6.40 34.60
C PHE A 190 -6.48 -5.14 33.73
N SER A 191 -7.60 -4.93 33.04
CA SER A 191 -7.81 -3.79 32.14
C SER A 191 -9.29 -3.47 31.99
N LYS A 192 -9.60 -2.41 31.25
CA LYS A 192 -10.94 -1.98 30.90
C LYS A 192 -11.11 -1.78 29.39
N LEU A 193 -12.27 -2.19 28.89
CA LEU A 193 -12.67 -2.01 27.49
C LEU A 193 -12.80 -0.51 27.19
N GLY A 194 -12.19 -0.07 26.10
CA GLY A 194 -12.27 1.30 25.63
C GLY A 194 -11.18 1.65 24.64
N ALA A 195 -11.49 2.54 23.69
CA ALA A 195 -10.48 3.02 22.75
C ALA A 195 -9.48 3.94 23.47
N ARG A 196 -8.23 3.90 23.01
CA ARG A 196 -7.19 4.88 23.36
C ARG A 196 -6.96 5.78 22.16
N LYS A 197 -6.52 7.02 22.40
CA LYS A 197 -6.13 7.94 21.34
C LYS A 197 -4.63 7.80 21.10
N ALA A 198 -4.21 7.80 19.84
CA ALA A 198 -2.82 7.59 19.48
C ALA A 198 -2.22 8.79 18.74
N VAL A 199 -0.99 9.13 19.06
CA VAL A 199 -0.13 10.04 18.29
C VAL A 199 0.86 9.17 17.54
N LEU A 200 0.76 9.17 16.21
CA LEU A 200 1.56 8.33 15.33
C LEU A 200 2.48 9.24 14.51
N SER A 201 3.77 8.94 14.53
CA SER A 201 4.77 9.67 13.74
C SER A 201 5.68 8.70 13.02
N ASP A 202 6.15 9.10 11.84
CA ASP A 202 7.16 8.41 11.07
C ASP A 202 7.89 9.43 10.19
N LEU A 203 9.18 9.20 9.91
CA LEU A 203 9.96 10.05 9.02
C LEU A 203 9.61 9.83 7.55
N ALA A 204 9.12 8.65 7.19
CA ALA A 204 8.77 8.32 5.81
C ALA A 204 7.37 8.87 5.47
N PRO A 205 7.22 9.76 4.47
CA PRO A 205 5.91 10.29 4.07
C PRO A 205 4.91 9.20 3.66
N ILE A 206 5.40 8.13 3.03
CA ILE A 206 4.55 6.98 2.67
C ILE A 206 4.05 6.21 3.90
N ALA A 207 4.85 6.12 4.96
CA ALA A 207 4.47 5.43 6.19
C ALA A 207 3.39 6.23 6.93
N SER A 208 3.61 7.54 7.11
CA SER A 208 2.64 8.43 7.75
C SER A 208 1.32 8.49 6.96
N PHE A 209 1.38 8.48 5.63
CA PHE A 209 0.18 8.42 4.78
C PHE A 209 -0.57 7.09 4.94
N ILE A 210 0.10 5.94 4.87
CA ILE A 210 -0.54 4.63 5.09
C ILE A 210 -1.16 4.57 6.50
N SER A 211 -0.43 5.06 7.51
CA SER A 211 -0.89 5.15 8.89
C SER A 211 -2.17 5.97 9.02
N TYR A 212 -2.23 7.13 8.38
CA TYR A 212 -3.44 7.96 8.32
C TYR A 212 -4.61 7.20 7.70
N ILE A 213 -4.44 6.62 6.51
CA ILE A 213 -5.50 5.88 5.81
C ILE A 213 -6.04 4.71 6.65
N TYR A 214 -5.17 4.01 7.37
CA TYR A 214 -5.57 2.89 8.24
C TYR A 214 -6.35 3.31 9.47
N ASN A 215 -6.08 4.50 9.99
CA ASN A 215 -6.62 4.97 11.26
C ASN A 215 -7.79 5.94 11.09
N THR A 216 -8.06 6.38 9.86
CA THR A 216 -9.19 7.25 9.53
C THR A 216 -10.44 6.41 9.26
N PRO A 217 -11.53 6.63 10.03
CA PRO A 217 -12.81 5.99 9.75
C PRO A 217 -13.28 6.34 8.34
N SER A 218 -13.76 5.33 7.60
CA SER A 218 -14.44 5.52 6.32
C SER A 218 -15.79 4.84 6.34
N ASP A 219 -16.77 5.43 5.67
CA ASP A 219 -18.05 4.76 5.42
C ASP A 219 -17.80 3.61 4.42
N PRO A 220 -18.04 2.33 4.80
CA PRO A 220 -17.73 1.21 3.92
C PRO A 220 -18.49 1.25 2.59
N VAL A 221 -19.69 1.82 2.60
CA VAL A 221 -20.55 1.90 1.41
C VAL A 221 -20.01 2.95 0.44
N SER A 222 -19.70 4.16 0.91
CA SER A 222 -19.07 5.18 0.08
C SER A 222 -17.70 4.73 -0.42
N PHE A 223 -16.87 4.14 0.46
CA PHE A 223 -15.57 3.61 0.07
C PHE A 223 -15.69 2.57 -1.05
N GLN A 224 -16.60 1.60 -0.92
CA GLN A 224 -16.80 0.59 -1.96
C GLN A 224 -17.23 1.21 -3.29
N ARG A 225 -18.18 2.16 -3.25
CA ARG A 225 -18.66 2.87 -4.44
C ARG A 225 -17.52 3.62 -5.13
N ASP A 226 -16.75 4.39 -4.36
CA ASP A 226 -15.69 5.25 -4.88
C ASP A 226 -14.52 4.40 -5.40
N ALA A 227 -14.15 3.32 -4.70
CA ALA A 227 -13.17 2.34 -5.16
C ALA A 227 -13.61 1.65 -6.47
N GLN A 228 -14.88 1.27 -6.60
CA GLN A 228 -15.40 0.70 -7.84
C GLN A 228 -15.40 1.71 -9.00
N SER A 229 -15.73 2.97 -8.72
CA SER A 229 -15.66 4.05 -9.71
C SER A 229 -14.22 4.23 -10.21
N LEU A 230 -13.26 4.30 -9.28
CA LEU A 230 -11.84 4.43 -9.60
C LEU A 230 -11.30 3.24 -10.40
N LEU A 231 -11.67 2.01 -10.03
CA LEU A 231 -11.28 0.81 -10.76
C LEU A 231 -11.83 0.82 -12.19
N ARG A 232 -13.08 1.26 -12.38
CA ARG A 232 -13.66 1.40 -13.72
C ARG A 232 -12.95 2.48 -14.52
N ALA A 233 -12.74 3.67 -13.96
CA ALA A 233 -12.04 4.74 -14.65
C ALA A 233 -10.59 4.35 -15.04
N THR A 234 -9.92 3.58 -14.19
CA THR A 234 -8.58 3.04 -14.48
C THR A 234 -8.65 2.01 -15.61
N GLU A 235 -9.63 1.11 -15.57
CA GLU A 235 -9.85 0.11 -16.62
C GLU A 235 -10.22 0.75 -17.96
N ASP A 236 -11.09 1.76 -17.97
CA ASP A 236 -11.50 2.48 -19.17
C ASP A 236 -10.31 3.23 -19.80
N ARG A 237 -9.40 3.77 -18.98
CA ARG A 237 -8.24 4.54 -19.43
C ARG A 237 -7.04 3.69 -19.86
N TYR A 238 -6.77 2.60 -19.15
CA TYR A 238 -5.53 1.84 -19.31
C TYR A 238 -5.76 0.37 -19.67
N GLY A 239 -7.01 -0.11 -19.68
CA GLY A 239 -7.34 -1.51 -19.95
C GLY A 239 -6.92 -1.99 -21.34
N TRP A 240 -6.81 -1.08 -22.31
CA TRP A 240 -6.30 -1.37 -23.65
C TRP A 240 -4.86 -1.89 -23.64
N MET A 241 -4.01 -1.45 -22.70
CA MET A 241 -2.62 -1.89 -22.55
C MET A 241 -2.50 -3.35 -22.14
N PHE A 242 -3.58 -3.94 -21.63
CA PHE A 242 -3.66 -5.34 -21.22
C PHE A 242 -4.45 -6.18 -22.22
N GLN A 243 -4.58 -5.73 -23.47
CA GLN A 243 -5.21 -6.49 -24.54
C GLN A 243 -4.17 -7.10 -25.48
N THR A 244 -4.56 -8.17 -26.17
CA THR A 244 -3.78 -8.78 -27.24
C THR A 244 -4.73 -9.29 -28.31
N VAL A 245 -4.33 -9.21 -29.59
CA VAL A 245 -5.12 -9.74 -30.70
C VAL A 245 -5.11 -11.27 -30.69
N HIS A 246 -6.30 -11.89 -30.77
CA HIS A 246 -6.47 -13.34 -30.73
C HIS A 246 -6.44 -13.95 -32.13
N SER A 247 -5.50 -14.86 -32.37
CA SER A 247 -5.29 -15.55 -33.65
C SER A 247 -5.33 -14.60 -34.86
N PRO A 248 -4.53 -13.51 -34.86
CA PRO A 248 -4.56 -12.52 -35.92
C PRO A 248 -3.96 -13.09 -37.23
N ASN A 249 -4.41 -12.54 -38.37
CA ASN A 249 -3.69 -12.66 -39.63
C ASN A 249 -2.78 -11.42 -39.83
N LYS A 250 -2.01 -11.38 -40.93
CA LYS A 250 -1.08 -10.27 -41.19
C LYS A 250 -1.78 -8.89 -41.29
N ASP A 251 -2.98 -8.83 -41.85
CA ASP A 251 -3.73 -7.58 -41.94
C ASP A 251 -4.23 -7.11 -40.58
N HIS A 252 -4.69 -8.02 -39.72
CA HIS A 252 -5.07 -7.70 -38.35
C HIS A 252 -3.88 -7.13 -37.56
N ILE A 253 -2.68 -7.71 -37.70
CA ILE A 253 -1.48 -7.19 -37.03
C ILE A 253 -1.17 -5.76 -37.50
N ARG A 254 -1.18 -5.53 -38.81
CA ARG A 254 -0.93 -4.19 -39.37
C ARG A 254 -1.95 -3.15 -38.85
N LEU A 255 -3.24 -3.47 -38.93
CA LEU A 255 -4.30 -2.59 -38.46
C LEU A 255 -4.21 -2.32 -36.96
N ALA A 256 -3.82 -3.32 -36.16
CA ALA A 256 -3.60 -3.14 -34.73
C ALA A 256 -2.44 -2.18 -34.43
N ILE A 257 -1.31 -2.33 -35.13
CA ILE A 257 -0.15 -1.42 -35.00
C ILE A 257 -0.55 0.00 -35.38
N ASP A 258 -1.30 0.18 -36.47
CA ASP A 258 -1.78 1.50 -36.90
C ASP A 258 -2.71 2.12 -35.85
N GLU A 259 -3.64 1.34 -35.27
CA GLU A 259 -4.54 1.78 -34.20
C GLU A 259 -3.76 2.23 -32.95
N ILE A 260 -2.76 1.44 -32.51
CA ILE A 260 -1.92 1.73 -31.34
C ILE A 260 -1.11 3.01 -31.54
N ASN A 261 -0.46 3.16 -32.69
CA ASN A 261 0.43 4.29 -32.95
C ASN A 261 -0.32 5.61 -33.25
N SER A 262 -1.59 5.53 -33.68
CA SER A 262 -2.34 6.71 -34.12
C SER A 262 -3.29 7.30 -33.08
N LYS A 263 -3.56 6.60 -31.97
CA LYS A 263 -4.57 7.02 -30.98
C LYS A 263 -4.02 6.96 -29.56
N GLU A 264 -4.44 7.92 -28.74
CA GLU A 264 -4.13 7.92 -27.30
C GLU A 264 -4.85 6.79 -26.54
N LEU A 265 -6.02 6.36 -27.03
CA LEU A 265 -6.84 5.30 -26.47
C LEU A 265 -7.19 4.30 -27.59
N PRO A 266 -6.27 3.40 -27.97
CA PRO A 266 -6.52 2.44 -29.03
C PRO A 266 -7.57 1.41 -28.62
N ASP A 267 -8.41 1.02 -29.58
CA ASP A 267 -9.46 0.03 -29.37
C ASP A 267 -9.27 -1.16 -30.34
N LEU A 268 -8.46 -2.12 -29.90
CA LEU A 268 -8.12 -3.30 -30.67
C LEU A 268 -9.32 -4.22 -30.96
N SER A 269 -10.42 -4.07 -30.22
CA SER A 269 -11.65 -4.86 -30.45
C SER A 269 -12.33 -4.53 -31.79
N LYS A 270 -12.03 -3.36 -32.37
CA LYS A 270 -12.45 -2.96 -33.72
C LYS A 270 -11.66 -3.63 -34.83
N VAL A 271 -10.47 -4.15 -34.51
CA VAL A 271 -9.58 -4.80 -35.49
C VAL A 271 -9.92 -6.27 -35.62
N CYS A 272 -9.97 -6.99 -34.50
CA CYS A 272 -10.33 -8.41 -34.46
C CYS A 272 -10.75 -8.84 -33.05
N VAL A 273 -10.96 -10.14 -32.85
CA VAL A 273 -11.21 -10.68 -31.50
C VAL A 273 -9.98 -10.40 -30.63
N VAL A 274 -10.20 -9.76 -29.49
CA VAL A 274 -9.16 -9.47 -28.50
C VAL A 274 -9.26 -10.39 -27.29
N GLY A 275 -8.12 -10.62 -26.65
CA GLY A 275 -8.01 -11.29 -25.37
C GLY A 275 -7.43 -10.40 -24.29
N ARG A 276 -7.81 -10.66 -23.04
CA ARG A 276 -7.27 -9.97 -21.85
C ARG A 276 -6.01 -10.67 -21.36
N VAL A 277 -4.89 -9.97 -21.36
CA VAL A 277 -3.61 -10.45 -20.82
C VAL A 277 -3.74 -10.64 -19.31
N ASN A 278 -3.35 -11.83 -18.83
CA ASN A 278 -3.21 -12.11 -17.39
C ASN A 278 -1.78 -11.79 -16.94
N TYR A 279 -0.78 -12.17 -17.75
CA TYR A 279 0.63 -11.89 -17.51
C TYR A 279 1.45 -12.07 -18.79
N THR A 280 2.59 -11.38 -18.83
CA THR A 280 3.62 -11.51 -19.87
C THR A 280 4.91 -12.02 -19.25
N VAL A 281 5.53 -13.01 -19.88
CA VAL A 281 6.83 -13.54 -19.48
C VAL A 281 7.91 -12.81 -20.28
N TRP A 282 8.90 -12.30 -19.56
CA TRP A 282 10.07 -11.61 -20.10
C TRP A 282 11.32 -12.45 -19.92
N SER A 283 12.20 -12.44 -20.91
CA SER A 283 13.49 -13.15 -20.89
C SER A 283 14.63 -12.15 -20.95
N ASP A 284 15.64 -12.35 -20.11
CA ASP A 284 16.96 -11.75 -20.29
C ASP A 284 17.54 -12.16 -21.66
N VAL A 285 18.21 -11.21 -22.31
CA VAL A 285 19.02 -11.44 -23.51
C VAL A 285 20.49 -11.47 -23.12
N PHE A 286 21.19 -12.50 -23.56
CA PHE A 286 22.61 -12.71 -23.33
C PHE A 286 23.42 -12.57 -24.61
N ILE A 287 24.73 -12.42 -24.49
CA ILE A 287 25.67 -12.40 -25.59
C ILE A 287 26.45 -13.72 -25.58
N CYS A 288 26.46 -14.42 -26.71
CA CYS A 288 27.26 -15.63 -26.90
C CYS A 288 28.76 -15.27 -26.90
N PRO A 289 29.61 -15.92 -26.07
CA PRO A 289 31.05 -15.62 -26.04
C PRO A 289 31.79 -16.03 -27.33
N GLU A 290 31.26 -17.01 -28.07
CA GLU A 290 31.93 -17.54 -29.27
C GLU A 290 31.64 -16.73 -30.53
N CYS A 291 30.44 -16.17 -30.67
CA CYS A 291 30.01 -15.49 -31.90
C CYS A 291 29.45 -14.08 -31.69
N ALA A 292 29.43 -13.59 -30.44
CA ALA A 292 28.82 -12.31 -30.03
C ALA A 292 27.33 -12.15 -30.40
N GLY A 293 26.66 -13.24 -30.77
CA GLY A 293 25.24 -13.23 -31.16
C GLY A 293 24.32 -13.17 -29.93
N ASP A 294 23.15 -12.57 -30.12
CA ASP A 294 22.10 -12.50 -29.10
C ASP A 294 21.53 -13.90 -28.79
N VAL A 295 21.42 -14.21 -27.51
CA VAL A 295 20.83 -15.43 -27.00
C VAL A 295 19.67 -15.06 -26.08
N VAL A 296 18.44 -15.17 -26.60
CA VAL A 296 17.23 -15.06 -25.77
C VAL A 296 17.15 -16.32 -24.92
N PHE A 297 17.36 -16.16 -23.61
CA PHE A 297 17.52 -17.30 -22.70
C PHE A 297 16.32 -18.24 -22.71
N TRP A 298 15.10 -17.68 -22.68
CA TRP A 298 13.86 -18.47 -22.75
C TRP A 298 13.82 -19.38 -23.98
N ASN A 299 14.08 -18.81 -25.16
CA ASN A 299 14.00 -19.55 -26.43
C ASN A 299 15.05 -20.67 -26.53
N SER A 300 16.18 -20.53 -25.84
CA SER A 300 17.32 -21.45 -25.97
C SER A 300 17.36 -22.51 -24.87
N ALA A 301 16.99 -22.14 -23.64
CA ALA A 301 17.18 -22.96 -22.46
C ALA A 301 15.88 -23.52 -21.88
N VAL A 302 14.73 -22.89 -22.11
CA VAL A 302 13.46 -23.29 -21.50
C VAL A 302 12.77 -24.33 -22.36
N ASP A 303 12.55 -25.50 -21.77
CA ASP A 303 11.79 -26.61 -22.34
C ASP A 303 10.38 -26.56 -21.76
N ILE A 304 9.44 -25.98 -22.52
CA ILE A 304 8.06 -25.76 -22.08
C ILE A 304 7.33 -27.10 -21.93
N GLU A 305 7.50 -28.01 -22.89
CA GLU A 305 6.86 -29.34 -22.87
C GLU A 305 7.39 -30.19 -21.72
N GLY A 306 8.70 -30.15 -21.48
CA GLY A 306 9.34 -30.85 -20.37
C GLY A 306 9.27 -30.14 -19.02
N GLY A 307 8.72 -28.91 -18.96
CA GLY A 307 8.61 -28.12 -17.74
C GLY A 307 9.94 -27.82 -17.04
N LYS A 308 11.05 -27.75 -17.79
CA LYS A 308 12.41 -27.64 -17.24
C LYS A 308 13.22 -26.54 -17.91
N VAL A 309 14.19 -26.02 -17.19
CA VAL A 309 15.23 -25.15 -17.74
C VAL A 309 16.49 -25.97 -17.89
N ARG A 310 17.07 -26.02 -19.08
CA ARG A 310 18.29 -26.76 -19.38
C ARG A 310 19.49 -25.99 -18.83
N ASP A 311 20.37 -26.68 -18.10
CA ASP A 311 21.63 -26.10 -17.62
C ASP A 311 22.61 -25.84 -18.76
N GLN A 312 22.53 -26.64 -19.83
CA GLN A 312 23.34 -26.57 -21.03
C GLN A 312 22.44 -26.58 -22.27
N PHE A 313 22.72 -25.69 -23.22
CA PHE A 313 21.95 -25.51 -24.46
C PHE A 313 22.84 -24.93 -25.55
N ASN A 314 22.42 -25.05 -26.81
CA ASN A 314 23.24 -24.58 -27.94
C ASN A 314 22.87 -23.12 -28.29
N CYS A 315 23.88 -22.35 -28.68
CA CYS A 315 23.68 -21.04 -29.27
C CYS A 315 22.81 -21.16 -30.53
N PRO A 316 21.74 -20.35 -30.68
CA PRO A 316 20.91 -20.39 -31.88
C PRO A 316 21.66 -19.94 -33.15
N SER A 317 22.74 -19.15 -33.00
CA SER A 317 23.48 -18.57 -34.14
C SER A 317 24.67 -19.41 -34.59
N CYS A 318 25.48 -19.94 -33.66
CA CYS A 318 26.72 -20.67 -33.99
C CYS A 318 26.75 -22.12 -33.46
N ALA A 319 25.68 -22.58 -32.81
CA ALA A 319 25.56 -23.91 -32.20
C ALA A 319 26.58 -24.23 -31.08
N ALA A 320 27.40 -23.27 -30.64
CA ALA A 320 28.28 -23.45 -29.49
C ALA A 320 27.48 -23.91 -28.26
N SER A 321 28.04 -24.83 -27.48
CA SER A 321 27.44 -25.28 -26.24
C SER A 321 27.60 -24.21 -25.15
N LEU A 322 26.49 -23.66 -24.67
CA LEU A 322 26.43 -22.59 -23.68
C LEU A 322 25.80 -23.06 -22.38
N THR A 323 26.13 -22.35 -21.29
CA THR A 323 25.42 -22.38 -20.01
C THR A 323 25.04 -20.97 -19.62
N LYS A 324 24.13 -20.78 -18.66
CA LYS A 324 23.80 -19.43 -18.18
C LYS A 324 25.01 -18.67 -17.61
N ARG A 325 25.98 -19.39 -17.02
CA ARG A 325 27.18 -18.79 -16.40
C ARG A 325 28.26 -18.43 -17.41
N SER A 326 28.26 -19.05 -18.58
CA SER A 326 29.27 -18.81 -19.62
C SER A 326 28.92 -17.65 -20.55
N MET A 327 27.79 -16.96 -20.31
CA MET A 327 27.35 -15.83 -21.14
C MET A 327 27.24 -14.57 -20.28
N GLU A 328 27.45 -13.44 -20.92
CA GLU A 328 27.22 -12.13 -20.30
C GLU A 328 25.85 -11.59 -20.70
N ARG A 329 25.21 -10.82 -19.82
CA ARG A 329 23.97 -10.13 -20.16
C ARG A 329 24.24 -9.07 -21.22
N LYS A 330 23.34 -8.95 -22.19
CA LYS A 330 23.34 -7.81 -23.09
C LYS A 330 22.84 -6.58 -22.33
N TRP A 331 23.60 -5.49 -22.37
CA TRP A 331 23.23 -4.22 -21.75
C TRP A 331 22.87 -3.18 -22.81
N GLN A 332 21.93 -2.31 -22.48
CA GLN A 332 21.58 -1.14 -23.30
C GLN A 332 21.59 0.13 -22.47
N LYS A 333 21.90 1.25 -23.13
CA LYS A 333 21.87 2.60 -22.55
C LYS A 333 20.60 3.31 -22.98
N LEU A 334 19.82 3.79 -22.03
CA LEU A 334 18.56 4.49 -22.26
C LEU A 334 18.57 5.82 -21.50
N MET A 335 18.03 6.88 -22.10
CA MET A 335 17.77 8.13 -21.38
C MET A 335 16.52 7.92 -20.52
N ASP A 336 16.67 8.00 -19.19
CA ASP A 336 15.54 7.94 -18.28
C ASP A 336 14.84 9.31 -18.27
N PRO A 337 13.57 9.40 -18.74
CA PRO A 337 12.88 10.68 -18.87
C PRO A 337 12.52 11.31 -17.52
N TYR A 338 12.50 10.53 -16.43
CA TYR A 338 12.18 11.01 -15.08
C TYR A 338 13.44 11.43 -14.32
N LEU A 339 14.55 10.72 -14.51
CA LEU A 339 15.83 11.06 -13.89
C LEU A 339 16.64 12.09 -14.70
N GLY A 340 16.32 12.29 -15.98
CA GLY A 340 17.04 13.20 -16.87
C GLY A 340 18.47 12.77 -17.17
N ARG A 341 18.79 11.48 -17.03
CA ARG A 341 20.14 10.93 -17.23
C ARG A 341 20.11 9.59 -17.94
N ILE A 342 21.25 9.23 -18.55
CA ILE A 342 21.43 7.91 -19.16
C ILE A 342 21.58 6.86 -18.05
N VAL A 343 20.80 5.80 -18.15
CA VAL A 343 20.87 4.60 -17.30
C VAL A 343 21.25 3.38 -18.13
N GLU A 344 21.94 2.42 -17.52
CA GLU A 344 22.23 1.12 -18.12
C GLU A 344 21.27 0.07 -17.57
N GLN A 345 20.65 -0.70 -18.48
CA GLN A 345 19.72 -1.78 -18.14
C GLN A 345 20.02 -3.03 -18.95
N ALA A 346 19.86 -4.20 -18.33
CA ALA A 346 19.93 -5.47 -19.03
C ALA A 346 18.78 -5.55 -20.05
N VAL A 347 19.08 -5.97 -21.28
CA VAL A 347 18.09 -6.13 -22.33
C VAL A 347 17.18 -7.30 -21.99
N GLN A 348 15.87 -7.06 -22.03
CA GLN A 348 14.84 -8.07 -21.84
C GLN A 348 13.84 -8.00 -22.99
N VAL A 349 13.32 -9.16 -23.40
CA VAL A 349 12.31 -9.26 -24.46
C VAL A 349 11.11 -10.10 -23.97
N PRO A 350 9.88 -9.75 -24.35
CA PRO A 350 8.73 -10.58 -24.02
C PRO A 350 8.77 -11.84 -24.89
N VAL A 351 8.47 -13.00 -24.30
CA VAL A 351 8.61 -14.31 -24.95
C VAL A 351 7.35 -15.14 -24.92
N MET A 352 6.42 -14.83 -24.01
CA MET A 352 5.11 -15.47 -23.94
C MET A 352 4.09 -14.54 -23.32
N ILE A 353 2.89 -14.53 -23.87
CA ILE A 353 1.71 -13.86 -23.30
C ILE A 353 0.72 -14.93 -22.89
N ASN A 354 0.28 -14.89 -21.63
CA ASN A 354 -0.87 -15.65 -21.17
C ASN A 354 -2.09 -14.73 -21.13
N TYR A 355 -3.17 -15.13 -21.79
CA TYR A 355 -4.36 -14.30 -21.92
C TYR A 355 -5.65 -15.12 -21.89
N LYS A 356 -6.80 -14.43 -21.77
CA LYS A 356 -8.13 -15.03 -21.81
C LYS A 356 -8.97 -14.43 -22.92
N VAL A 357 -9.73 -15.29 -23.60
CA VAL A 357 -10.85 -14.88 -24.47
C VAL A 357 -12.12 -15.50 -23.90
N GLY A 358 -13.01 -14.66 -23.40
CA GLY A 358 -14.13 -15.11 -22.57
C GLY A 358 -13.65 -15.92 -21.36
N LYS A 359 -14.06 -17.19 -21.27
CA LYS A 359 -13.69 -18.09 -20.17
C LYS A 359 -12.46 -18.97 -20.46
N LYS A 360 -11.98 -18.99 -21.70
CA LYS A 360 -10.87 -19.86 -22.12
C LYS A 360 -9.54 -19.13 -21.99
N ARG A 361 -8.50 -19.87 -21.58
CA ARG A 361 -7.11 -19.37 -21.47
C ARG A 361 -6.32 -19.80 -22.70
N PHE A 362 -5.43 -18.92 -23.14
CA PHE A 362 -4.56 -19.11 -24.29
C PHE A 362 -3.15 -18.64 -23.95
N GLN A 363 -2.19 -19.12 -24.73
CA GLN A 363 -0.82 -18.66 -24.72
C GLN A 363 -0.40 -18.37 -26.16
N LYS A 364 0.43 -17.36 -26.35
CA LYS A 364 1.08 -17.09 -27.64
C LYS A 364 2.47 -16.49 -27.42
N VAL A 365 3.32 -16.61 -28.44
CA VAL A 365 4.52 -15.77 -28.54
C VAL A 365 4.06 -14.36 -28.93
N PRO A 366 4.60 -13.29 -28.32
CA PRO A 366 4.26 -11.92 -28.70
C PRO A 366 4.47 -11.68 -30.20
N ASP A 367 3.47 -11.07 -30.84
CA ASP A 367 3.58 -10.60 -32.22
C ASP A 367 3.89 -9.10 -32.27
N GLN A 368 4.03 -8.54 -33.47
CA GLN A 368 4.40 -7.14 -33.65
C GLN A 368 3.38 -6.14 -33.08
N ALA A 369 2.09 -6.52 -32.99
CA ALA A 369 1.10 -5.65 -32.37
C ALA A 369 1.30 -5.62 -30.85
N ASP A 370 1.68 -6.74 -30.23
CA ASP A 370 1.98 -6.76 -28.79
C ASP A 370 3.27 -5.99 -28.45
N ILE A 371 4.24 -5.93 -29.36
CA ILE A 371 5.48 -5.16 -29.19
C ILE A 371 5.25 -3.65 -29.35
N ALA A 372 4.18 -3.26 -30.04
CA ALA A 372 3.84 -1.85 -30.25
C ALA A 372 3.10 -1.21 -29.06
N LEU A 373 2.51 -2.02 -28.17
CA LEU A 373 1.89 -1.58 -26.90
C LEU A 373 2.95 -1.15 -25.90
#